data_AF-A0A2S6GJ34-F1
#
_entry.id   AF-A0A2S6GJ34-F1
#
_cell.length_a   1.000
_cell.length_b   1.000
_cell.length_c   1.000
_cell.angle_alpha   90.00
_cell.angle_beta   90.00
_cell.angle_gamma   90.00
#
_symmetry.space_group_name_H-M   'P 1'
#
loop_
_entity.id
_entity.type
_entity.pdbx_description
1 polymer ?
#
loop_
_entity_poly.entity_id
_entity_poly.type
_entity_poly.pdbx_seq_one_letter_code
_entity_poly.pdbx_strand_id
1 'polypeptide(L)'
;MGWLGRKHKPRFPPDMVRRLEYLGRYEFDSPGSGLDAVDVQTRCVAPFHDGEAHDRDAFIADLRALVTEDGSEFATYGAGCLVVELFGQRVDTPDALAVLDAAIEVKRVRGLPSAALKGYEWQRWLSVHGQGTWPNRPRR
;
A
#
# COMPACT_ATOMS: atom_id res chain seq x y z
N MET A 1 -30.05 28.78 -16.91
CA MET A 1 -28.94 28.16 -17.66
C MET A 1 -28.36 27.05 -16.82
N GLY A 2 -28.20 25.85 -17.37
CA GLY A 2 -28.03 24.60 -16.65
C GLY A 2 -26.72 24.47 -15.87
N TRP A 3 -26.87 24.10 -14.60
CA TRP A 3 -25.84 23.50 -13.76
C TRP A 3 -25.50 22.11 -14.32
N LEU A 4 -24.33 21.97 -14.95
CA LEU A 4 -23.72 20.66 -15.20
C LEU A 4 -22.54 20.53 -14.24
N GLY A 5 -22.85 20.14 -13.01
CA GLY A 5 -21.83 19.60 -12.12
C GLY A 5 -21.19 18.41 -12.83
N ARG A 6 -19.91 18.52 -13.20
CA ARG A 6 -19.11 17.37 -13.64
C ARG A 6 -19.29 16.30 -12.57
N LYS A 7 -19.90 15.18 -12.92
CA LYS A 7 -19.88 13.98 -12.07
C LYS A 7 -18.42 13.60 -11.93
N HIS A 8 -17.82 13.89 -10.79
CA HIS A 8 -16.49 13.42 -10.45
C HIS A 8 -16.56 11.89 -10.47
N LYS A 9 -16.02 11.25 -11.51
CA LYS A 9 -15.90 9.80 -11.52
C LYS A 9 -14.96 9.44 -10.37
N PRO A 10 -15.35 8.60 -9.41
CA PRO A 10 -14.43 8.18 -8.36
C PRO A 10 -13.23 7.51 -9.03
N ARG A 11 -12.01 7.94 -8.64
CA ARG A 11 -10.75 7.41 -9.16
C ARG A 11 -10.59 5.92 -8.85
N PHE A 12 -11.16 5.49 -7.74
CA PHE A 12 -11.12 4.10 -7.31
C PHE A 12 -12.44 3.39 -7.55
N PRO A 13 -12.39 2.09 -7.88
CA PRO A 13 -13.60 1.29 -7.94
C PRO A 13 -14.23 1.16 -6.53
N PRO A 14 -15.55 0.94 -6.42
CA PRO A 14 -16.24 0.87 -5.11
C PRO A 14 -15.71 -0.22 -4.17
N ASP A 15 -15.05 -1.24 -4.71
CA ASP A 15 -14.46 -2.36 -3.98
C ASP A 15 -12.94 -2.18 -3.71
N MET A 16 -12.41 -0.97 -3.87
CA MET A 16 -10.96 -0.71 -3.78
C MET A 16 -10.34 -1.17 -2.48
N VAL A 17 -10.95 -0.86 -1.33
CA VAL A 17 -10.44 -1.32 -0.02
C VAL A 17 -10.31 -2.85 0.00
N ARG A 18 -11.30 -3.58 -0.51
CA ARG A 18 -11.25 -5.06 -0.55
C ARG A 18 -10.11 -5.56 -1.45
N ARG A 19 -9.85 -4.89 -2.56
CA ARG A 19 -8.70 -5.21 -3.43
C ARG A 19 -7.37 -4.95 -2.72
N LEU A 20 -7.27 -3.84 -2.00
CA LEU A 20 -6.10 -3.53 -1.19
C LEU A 20 -5.90 -4.54 -0.07
N GLU A 21 -6.94 -4.95 0.63
CA GLU A 21 -6.82 -6.01 1.62
C GLU A 21 -6.38 -7.34 1.00
N TYR A 22 -6.91 -7.66 -0.18
CA TYR A 22 -6.56 -8.88 -0.90
C TYR A 22 -5.07 -8.88 -1.30
N LEU A 23 -4.60 -7.79 -1.89
CA LEU A 23 -3.19 -7.57 -2.19
C LEU A 23 -2.33 -7.59 -0.92
N GLY A 24 -2.76 -6.90 0.13
CA GLY A 24 -2.03 -6.83 1.39
C GLY A 24 -1.87 -8.20 2.05
N ARG A 25 -2.91 -9.06 2.04
CA ARG A 25 -2.81 -10.43 2.55
C ARG A 25 -1.83 -11.28 1.71
N TYR A 26 -1.90 -11.18 0.39
CA TYR A 26 -0.97 -11.88 -0.51
C TYR A 26 0.47 -11.44 -0.29
N GLU A 27 0.73 -10.13 -0.25
CA GLU A 27 2.08 -9.57 -0.10
C GLU A 27 2.67 -9.73 1.30
N PHE A 28 1.83 -10.01 2.30
CA PHE A 28 2.27 -10.20 3.68
C PHE A 28 2.75 -11.64 3.90
N ASP A 29 2.09 -12.61 3.27
CA ASP A 29 2.44 -14.03 3.33
C ASP A 29 1.99 -14.74 2.05
N SER A 30 2.75 -14.58 0.97
CA SER A 30 2.36 -15.13 -0.35
C SER A 30 2.12 -16.64 -0.30
N PRO A 31 3.02 -17.47 0.28
CA PRO A 31 2.80 -18.92 0.36
C PRO A 31 1.64 -19.33 1.26
N GLY A 32 1.40 -18.61 2.37
CA GLY A 32 0.36 -18.96 3.35
C GLY A 32 -1.00 -18.31 3.08
N SER A 33 -1.09 -17.32 2.18
CA SER A 33 -2.32 -16.58 1.90
C SER A 33 -3.40 -17.42 1.22
N GLY A 34 -3.01 -18.48 0.50
CA GLY A 34 -3.92 -19.28 -0.33
C GLY A 34 -4.49 -18.52 -1.54
N LEU A 35 -3.90 -17.37 -1.89
CA LEU A 35 -4.35 -16.51 -2.99
C LEU A 35 -3.51 -16.77 -4.25
N ASP A 36 -4.18 -16.75 -5.41
CA ASP A 36 -3.53 -16.93 -6.70
C ASP A 36 -2.85 -15.63 -7.16
N ALA A 37 -1.57 -15.72 -7.54
CA ALA A 37 -0.77 -14.55 -7.92
C ALA A 37 -1.33 -13.84 -9.16
N VAL A 38 -1.86 -14.60 -10.13
CA VAL A 38 -2.42 -14.03 -11.36
C VAL A 38 -3.73 -13.31 -11.07
N ASP A 39 -4.57 -13.86 -10.19
CA ASP A 39 -5.81 -13.24 -9.75
C ASP A 39 -5.54 -11.96 -8.94
N VAL A 40 -4.56 -11.98 -8.03
CA VAL A 40 -4.12 -10.79 -7.29
C VAL A 40 -3.66 -9.70 -8.27
N GLN A 41 -2.77 -10.02 -9.20
CA GLN A 41 -2.26 -9.07 -10.19
C GLN A 41 -3.38 -8.48 -11.05
N THR A 42 -4.26 -9.34 -11.57
CA THR A 42 -5.35 -8.95 -12.49
C THR A 42 -6.39 -8.07 -11.80
N ARG A 43 -6.70 -8.34 -10.53
CA ARG A 43 -7.74 -7.61 -9.79
C ARG A 43 -7.23 -6.34 -9.13
N CYS A 44 -6.01 -6.37 -8.61
CA CYS A 44 -5.52 -5.35 -7.68
C CYS A 44 -4.54 -4.36 -8.32
N VAL A 45 -3.77 -4.80 -9.32
CA VAL A 45 -2.67 -3.99 -9.89
C VAL A 45 -2.98 -3.59 -11.33
N ALA A 46 -3.29 -4.56 -12.19
CA ALA A 46 -3.53 -4.35 -13.63
C ALA A 46 -4.53 -3.22 -13.96
N PRO A 47 -5.64 -3.02 -13.22
CA PRO A 47 -6.59 -1.96 -13.53
C PRO A 47 -6.01 -0.53 -13.44
N PHE A 48 -4.86 -0.35 -12.80
CA PHE A 48 -4.25 0.96 -12.57
C PHE A 48 -3.07 1.26 -13.49
N HIS A 49 -2.58 0.30 -14.28
CA HIS A 49 -1.47 0.53 -15.22
C HIS A 49 -1.86 1.45 -16.40
N ASP A 50 -3.11 1.36 -16.90
CA ASP A 50 -3.46 1.96 -18.20
C ASP A 50 -4.33 3.23 -18.15
N GLY A 51 -4.85 3.66 -16.99
CA GLY A 51 -5.90 4.72 -16.99
C GLY A 51 -5.90 5.74 -15.84
N GLU A 52 -5.66 5.33 -14.59
CA GLU A 52 -5.95 6.16 -13.40
C GLU A 52 -4.67 6.72 -12.72
N ALA A 53 -3.49 6.20 -13.10
CA ALA A 53 -2.18 6.55 -12.55
C ALA A 53 -1.43 7.66 -13.32
N HIS A 54 -2.08 8.31 -14.30
CA HIS A 54 -1.45 9.39 -15.09
C HIS A 54 -1.07 10.61 -14.24
N ASP A 55 -1.79 10.86 -13.15
CA ASP A 55 -1.39 11.80 -12.11
C ASP A 55 -1.01 11.01 -10.86
N ARG A 56 0.28 10.68 -10.76
CA ARG A 56 0.88 9.92 -9.67
C ARG A 56 0.58 10.53 -8.31
N ASP A 57 0.77 11.84 -8.18
CA ASP A 57 0.73 12.49 -6.88
C ASP A 57 -0.71 12.56 -6.37
N ALA A 58 -1.66 12.89 -7.25
CA ALA A 58 -3.09 12.85 -6.90
C ALA A 58 -3.58 11.42 -6.63
N PHE A 59 -3.11 10.41 -7.38
CA PHE A 59 -3.46 9.01 -7.13
C PHE A 59 -3.03 8.57 -5.72
N ILE A 60 -1.80 8.90 -5.32
CA ILE A 60 -1.25 8.50 -4.02
C ILE A 60 -1.93 9.26 -2.89
N ALA A 61 -2.23 10.54 -3.07
CA ALA A 61 -2.99 11.34 -2.10
C ALA A 61 -4.39 10.77 -1.86
N ASP A 62 -5.12 10.45 -2.94
CA ASP A 62 -6.45 9.82 -2.85
C ASP A 62 -6.35 8.44 -2.18
N LEU A 63 -5.33 7.64 -2.51
CA LEU A 63 -5.12 6.31 -1.94
C LEU A 63 -4.85 6.39 -0.45
N ARG A 64 -4.01 7.33 -0.03
CA ARG A 64 -3.70 7.60 1.38
C ARG A 64 -4.96 7.99 2.16
N ALA A 65 -5.77 8.88 1.60
CA ALA A 65 -7.03 9.30 2.22
C ALA A 65 -7.97 8.09 2.39
N LEU A 66 -8.12 7.27 1.35
CA LEU A 66 -8.96 6.07 1.36
C LEU A 66 -8.59 5.10 2.49
N VAL A 67 -7.31 4.73 2.62
CA VAL A 67 -6.90 3.75 3.66
C VAL A 67 -6.86 4.33 5.05
N THR A 68 -6.67 5.65 5.18
CA THR A 68 -6.76 6.34 6.48
C THR A 68 -8.20 6.36 6.99
N GLU A 69 -9.18 6.57 6.11
CA GLU A 69 -10.60 6.56 6.45
C GLU A 69 -11.11 5.15 6.79
N ASP A 70 -10.68 4.14 6.03
CA ASP A 70 -11.09 2.75 6.25
C ASP A 70 -10.47 2.12 7.52
N GLY A 71 -9.18 2.40 7.78
CA GLY A 71 -8.47 1.92 8.97
C GLY A 71 -8.07 0.44 8.95
N SER A 72 -8.31 -0.32 7.87
CA SER A 72 -7.85 -1.70 7.77
C SER A 72 -6.32 -1.77 7.62
N GLU A 73 -5.69 -2.56 8.50
CA GLU A 73 -4.24 -2.80 8.46
C GLU A 73 -3.80 -3.47 7.15
N PHE A 74 -4.56 -4.46 6.65
CA PHE A 74 -4.21 -5.13 5.41
C PHE A 74 -4.47 -4.25 4.19
N ALA A 75 -5.50 -3.41 4.19
CA ALA A 75 -5.69 -2.43 3.12
C ALA A 75 -4.55 -1.40 3.12
N THR A 76 -4.13 -0.94 4.29
CA THR A 76 -3.00 -0.02 4.45
C THR A 76 -1.70 -0.62 3.91
N TYR A 77 -1.39 -1.87 4.30
CA TYR A 77 -0.22 -2.55 3.77
C TYR A 77 -0.32 -2.81 2.26
N GLY A 78 -1.50 -3.21 1.78
CA GLY A 78 -1.79 -3.37 0.35
C GLY A 78 -1.63 -2.08 -0.45
N ALA A 79 -1.99 -0.92 0.11
CA ALA A 79 -1.77 0.38 -0.52
C ALA A 79 -0.28 0.69 -0.68
N GLY A 80 0.54 0.41 0.33
CA GLY A 80 2.00 0.52 0.22
C GLY A 80 2.56 -0.39 -0.88
N CYS A 81 2.07 -1.62 -0.98
CA CYS A 81 2.46 -2.54 -2.05
C CYS A 81 2.03 -2.00 -3.43
N LEU A 82 0.78 -1.55 -3.57
CA LEU A 82 0.27 -1.00 -4.83
C LEU A 82 1.07 0.21 -5.32
N VAL A 83 1.46 1.11 -4.41
CA VAL A 83 2.33 2.25 -4.74
C VAL A 83 3.66 1.77 -5.32
N VAL A 84 4.28 0.76 -4.72
CA VAL A 84 5.56 0.22 -5.19
C VAL A 84 5.40 -0.52 -6.52
N GLU A 85 4.32 -1.27 -6.70
CA GLU A 85 4.02 -1.98 -7.96
C GLU A 85 3.82 -1.01 -9.13
N LEU A 86 3.10 0.10 -8.91
CA LEU A 86 2.78 1.05 -9.99
C LEU A 86 3.90 2.05 -10.27
N PHE A 87 4.63 2.49 -9.25
CA PHE A 87 5.58 3.62 -9.35
C PHE A 87 7.03 3.25 -9.00
N GLY A 88 7.27 2.02 -8.56
CA GLY A 88 8.59 1.51 -8.19
C GLY A 88 9.03 1.86 -6.77
N GLN A 89 10.14 1.25 -6.36
CA GLN A 89 10.69 1.34 -5.00
C GLN A 89 11.34 2.69 -4.66
N ARG A 90 11.51 3.58 -5.63
CA ARG A 90 12.21 4.87 -5.48
C ARG A 90 11.24 6.06 -5.39
N VAL A 91 9.98 5.82 -5.10
CA VAL A 91 9.00 6.90 -4.90
C VAL A 91 9.37 7.71 -3.66
N ASP A 92 9.44 9.02 -3.81
CA ASP A 92 9.97 9.97 -2.82
C ASP A 92 9.00 11.09 -2.46
N THR A 93 7.78 11.05 -3.00
CA THR A 93 6.77 12.06 -2.69
C THR A 93 6.28 11.92 -1.25
N PRO A 94 5.94 13.03 -0.56
CA PRO A 94 5.53 12.98 0.84
C PRO A 94 4.38 12.01 1.12
N ASP A 95 3.37 11.95 0.24
CA ASP A 95 2.24 11.03 0.41
C ASP A 95 2.64 9.57 0.18
N ALA A 96 3.52 9.29 -0.79
CA ALA A 96 3.99 7.93 -1.03
C ALA A 96 4.80 7.41 0.16
N LEU A 97 5.69 8.26 0.68
CA LEU A 97 6.46 7.97 1.87
C LEU A 97 5.55 7.76 3.09
N ALA A 98 4.49 8.55 3.26
CA ALA A 98 3.52 8.36 4.33
C ALA A 98 2.75 7.04 4.22
N VAL A 99 2.35 6.64 3.01
CA VAL A 99 1.70 5.34 2.77
C VAL A 99 2.67 4.18 3.05
N LEU A 100 3.93 4.30 2.62
CA LEU A 100 4.97 3.32 2.90
C LEU A 100 5.27 3.19 4.39
N ASP A 101 5.37 4.31 5.11
CA ASP A 101 5.59 4.32 6.56
C ASP A 101 4.45 3.62 7.29
N ALA A 102 3.19 3.89 6.89
CA ALA A 102 2.02 3.21 7.43
C ALA A 102 2.03 1.70 7.13
N ALA A 103 2.45 1.29 5.93
CA ALA A 103 2.57 -0.12 5.57
C ALA A 103 3.66 -0.85 6.38
N ILE A 104 4.82 -0.22 6.62
CA ILE A 104 5.88 -0.75 7.47
C ILE A 104 5.42 -0.88 8.93
N GLU A 105 4.66 0.11 9.40
CA GLU A 105 4.11 0.13 10.76
C GLU A 105 3.17 -1.05 11.02
N VAL A 106 2.38 -1.48 10.02
CA VAL A 106 1.55 -2.70 10.12
C VAL A 106 2.40 -3.93 10.43
N LYS A 107 3.54 -4.12 9.75
CA LYS A 107 4.47 -5.22 10.03
C LYS A 107 5.06 -5.12 11.44
N ARG A 108 5.40 -3.91 11.87
CA ARG A 108 5.97 -3.63 13.19
C ARG A 108 5.00 -3.97 14.33
N VAL A 109 3.76 -3.50 14.25
CA VAL A 109 2.72 -3.75 15.26
C VAL A 109 2.39 -5.24 15.37
N ARG A 110 2.39 -5.95 14.24
CA ARG A 110 2.24 -7.41 14.17
C ARG A 110 3.44 -8.17 14.73
N GLY A 111 4.56 -7.49 14.97
CA GLY A 111 5.75 -8.07 15.60
C GLY A 111 6.58 -8.91 14.63
N LEU A 112 6.54 -8.59 13.34
CA LEU A 112 7.41 -9.26 12.39
C LEU A 112 8.88 -8.93 12.64
N PRO A 113 9.80 -9.90 12.48
CA PRO A 113 11.22 -9.64 12.55
C PRO A 113 11.67 -8.75 11.39
N SER A 114 12.76 -8.01 11.55
CA SER A 114 13.32 -7.16 10.48
C SER A 114 13.65 -7.96 9.21
N ALA A 115 13.98 -9.26 9.35
CA ALA A 115 14.22 -10.17 8.23
C ALA A 115 12.98 -10.40 7.33
N ALA A 116 11.78 -10.06 7.79
CA ALA A 116 10.54 -10.13 7.00
C ALA A 116 10.24 -8.81 6.24
N LEU A 117 11.08 -7.78 6.41
CA LEU A 117 10.99 -6.56 5.62
C LEU A 117 11.65 -6.77 4.25
N LYS A 118 11.01 -6.23 3.23
CA LYS A 118 11.61 -6.08 1.89
C LYS A 118 12.76 -5.07 1.98
N GLY A 119 13.71 -5.15 1.05
CA GLY A 119 14.92 -4.30 1.08
C GLY A 119 14.61 -2.80 1.15
N TYR A 120 13.63 -2.33 0.37
CA TYR A 120 13.22 -0.92 0.37
C TYR A 120 12.51 -0.50 1.68
N GLU A 121 11.73 -1.40 2.30
CA GLU A 121 11.07 -1.15 3.58
C GLU A 121 12.10 -0.98 4.69
N TRP A 122 13.13 -1.83 4.68
CA TRP A 122 14.22 -1.74 5.64
C TRP A 122 15.03 -0.46 5.48
N GLN A 123 15.36 -0.08 4.24
CA GLN A 123 16.03 1.18 3.94
C GLN A 123 15.20 2.39 4.40
N ARG A 124 13.89 2.38 4.12
CA ARG A 124 12.99 3.44 4.56
C ARG A 124 12.95 3.55 6.08
N TRP A 125 12.77 2.43 6.79
CA TRP A 125 12.78 2.39 8.26
C TRP A 125 14.07 3.00 8.82
N LEU A 126 15.23 2.58 8.30
CA LEU A 126 16.53 3.11 8.75
C LEU A 126 16.68 4.62 8.49
N SER A 127 16.14 5.13 7.38
CA SER A 127 16.19 6.57 7.09
C SER A 127 15.35 7.43 8.04
N VAL A 128 14.26 6.88 8.60
CA VAL A 128 13.34 7.60 9.48
C VAL A 128 13.75 7.44 10.94
N HIS A 129 14.16 6.23 11.34
CA HIS A 129 14.37 5.89 12.75
C HIS A 129 15.84 5.69 13.13
N GLY A 130 16.74 5.46 12.16
CA GLY A 130 18.15 5.14 12.42
C GLY A 130 18.43 3.66 12.65
N GLN A 131 19.71 3.31 12.79
CA GLN A 131 20.17 1.92 12.97
C GLN A 131 19.78 1.35 14.33
N GLY A 132 19.52 0.03 14.38
CA GLY A 132 19.24 -0.69 15.62
C GLY A 132 17.88 -0.41 16.26
N THR A 133 16.98 0.30 15.56
CA THR A 133 15.69 0.76 16.10
C THR A 133 14.52 -0.18 15.85
N TRP A 134 14.67 -1.18 14.97
CA TRP A 134 13.64 -2.19 14.81
C TRP A 134 13.52 -3.00 16.10
N PRO A 135 12.30 -3.21 16.64
CA PRO A 135 12.12 -3.95 17.86
C PRO A 135 12.55 -5.41 17.65
N ASN A 136 13.71 -5.77 18.17
CA ASN A 136 14.14 -7.15 18.32
C ASN A 136 13.30 -7.79 19.43
N ARG A 137 12.11 -8.31 19.11
CA ARG A 137 11.39 -9.18 20.06
C ARG A 137 11.00 -10.49 19.41
N PRO A 138 11.48 -11.64 19.94
CA PRO A 138 10.71 -12.85 19.87
C PRO A 138 9.48 -12.65 20.78
N ARG A 139 8.27 -12.63 20.21
CA ARG A 139 7.06 -12.85 21.02
C ARG A 139 7.10 -14.33 21.43
N ARG A 140 7.33 -14.57 22.72
CA ARG A 140 7.06 -15.86 23.37
C ARG A 140 5.58 -16.16 23.35
#